data_AF-A0A1Q8UGT6-F1
#
_entry.id   AF-A0A1Q8UGT6-F1
#
_cell.length_a   1.000
_cell.length_b   1.000
_cell.length_c   1.000
_cell.angle_alpha   90.00
_cell.angle_beta   90.00
_cell.angle_gamma   90.00
#
_symmetry.space_group_name_H-M   'P 1'
#
loop_
_entity.id
_entity.type
_entity.pdbx_description
1 polymer ?
#
loop_
_entity_poly.entity_id
_entity_poly.type
_entity_poly.pdbx_seq_one_letter_code
_entity_poly.pdbx_strand_id
1 'polypeptide(L)'
;MEAELTALAASGATAFVGLMVTEAWTQARGRVARFLARGEDVDVIDAELEESREELTAARAAADDEAIADVEEEWRIRLRRALRANPEAADELRTLLDELSPLGAAGPAVSVTNSISGGTQNGPVFQGQTFSALTFNSGRGADAPEQRPGTA
;
A
#
# COMPACT_ATOMS: atom_id res chain seq x y z
N MET A 1 9.53 7.97 14.51
CA MET A 1 9.50 6.51 14.76
C MET A 1 8.16 5.87 14.39
N GLU A 2 7.03 6.11 15.10
CA GLU A 2 5.76 5.39 14.78
C GLU A 2 5.21 5.66 13.37
N ALA A 3 5.29 6.91 12.90
CA ALA A 3 4.91 7.28 11.53
C ALA A 3 5.79 6.58 10.47
N GLU A 4 7.09 6.41 10.76
CA GLU A 4 8.03 5.73 9.86
C GLU A 4 7.77 4.22 9.79
N LEU A 5 7.44 3.59 10.93
CA LEU A 5 7.06 2.18 10.96
C LEU A 5 5.72 1.94 10.25
N THR A 6 4.80 2.89 10.33
CA THR A 6 3.51 2.83 9.61
C THR A 6 3.71 2.97 8.11
N ALA A 7 4.56 3.90 7.67
CA ALA A 7 4.92 4.05 6.26
C ALA A 7 5.65 2.81 5.74
N LEU A 8 6.57 2.25 6.52
CA LEU A 8 7.28 1.01 6.16
C LEU A 8 6.34 -0.19 6.06
N ALA A 9 5.38 -0.33 6.97
CA ALA A 9 4.37 -1.38 6.91
C ALA A 9 3.49 -1.25 5.66
N ALA A 10 3.11 -0.02 5.29
CA ALA A 10 2.34 0.23 4.07
C ALA A 10 3.15 -0.15 2.82
N SER A 11 4.37 0.38 2.67
CA SER A 11 5.23 0.04 1.52
C SER A 11 5.57 -1.44 1.46
N GLY A 12 5.74 -2.10 2.62
CA GLY A 12 6.01 -3.52 2.71
C GLY A 12 4.82 -4.36 2.26
N ALA A 13 3.60 -4.00 2.66
CA ALA A 13 2.39 -4.70 2.24
C ALA A 13 2.17 -4.62 0.72
N THR A 14 2.27 -3.43 0.13
CA THR A 14 2.14 -3.25 -1.32
C THR A 14 3.17 -4.08 -2.09
N ALA A 15 4.44 -4.06 -1.67
CA ALA A 15 5.50 -4.81 -2.32
C ALA A 15 5.30 -6.33 -2.17
N PHE A 16 4.83 -6.77 -1.01
CA PHE A 16 4.56 -8.16 -0.71
C PHE A 16 3.40 -8.73 -1.55
N VAL A 17 2.27 -8.02 -1.61
CA VAL A 17 1.14 -8.35 -2.50
C VAL A 17 1.56 -8.37 -3.96
N GLY A 18 2.34 -7.36 -4.37
CA GLY A 18 2.91 -7.30 -5.72
C GLY A 18 3.83 -8.47 -6.05
N LEU A 19 4.53 -9.04 -5.07
CA LEU A 19 5.40 -10.20 -5.23
C LEU A 19 4.62 -11.52 -5.27
N MET A 20 3.55 -11.68 -4.47
CA MET A 20 2.72 -12.89 -4.39
C MET A 20 2.11 -13.32 -5.73
N VAL A 21 1.85 -12.34 -6.60
CA VAL A 21 1.29 -12.54 -7.94
C VAL A 21 2.36 -12.79 -9.01
N THR A 22 3.63 -12.93 -8.62
CA THR A 22 4.75 -13.21 -9.53
C THR A 22 5.31 -14.61 -9.31
N GLU A 23 6.03 -15.12 -10.30
CA GLU A 23 6.79 -16.38 -10.20
C GLU A 23 7.93 -16.31 -9.15
N ALA A 24 8.36 -15.10 -8.76
CA ALA A 24 9.39 -14.91 -7.73
C ALA A 24 8.86 -15.18 -6.31
N TRP A 25 7.54 -15.23 -6.11
CA TRP A 25 6.89 -15.52 -4.84
C TRP A 25 7.41 -16.81 -4.19
N THR A 26 7.44 -17.91 -4.95
CA THR A 26 7.82 -19.24 -4.45
C THR A 26 9.23 -19.25 -3.84
N GLN A 27 10.14 -18.41 -4.37
CA GLN A 27 11.51 -18.28 -3.88
C GLN A 27 11.61 -17.35 -2.65
N ALA A 28 10.68 -16.43 -2.50
CA ALA A 28 10.65 -15.43 -1.43
C ALA A 28 9.88 -15.89 -0.19
N ARG A 29 8.80 -16.65 -0.38
CA ARG A 29 7.81 -17.06 0.62
C ARG A 29 8.45 -17.57 1.91
N GLY A 30 9.40 -18.50 1.82
CA GLY A 30 10.04 -19.09 3.00
C GLY A 30 10.91 -18.11 3.80
N ARG A 31 11.42 -17.05 3.17
CA ARG A 31 12.13 -15.97 3.88
C ARG A 31 11.13 -15.04 4.57
N VAL A 32 10.03 -14.71 3.90
CA VAL A 32 8.98 -13.87 4.47
C VAL A 32 8.28 -14.57 5.64
N ALA A 33 7.95 -15.86 5.49
CA ALA A 33 7.36 -16.66 6.57
C ALA A 33 8.26 -16.67 7.81
N ARG A 34 9.58 -16.88 7.63
CA ARG A 34 10.56 -16.83 8.73
C ARG A 34 10.64 -15.44 9.37
N PHE A 35 10.56 -14.37 8.56
CA PHE A 35 10.57 -13.00 9.07
C PHE A 35 9.32 -12.69 9.93
N LEU A 36 8.15 -13.18 9.52
CA LEU A 36 6.86 -12.95 10.17
C LEU A 36 6.62 -13.85 11.39
N ALA A 37 7.11 -15.09 11.36
CA ALA A 37 6.90 -16.10 12.40
C ALA A 37 7.64 -15.83 13.72
N ARG A 38 8.12 -14.61 14.01
CA ARG A 38 8.87 -14.25 15.23
C ARG A 38 8.05 -14.41 16.52
N GLY A 39 7.80 -15.65 16.93
CA GLY A 39 6.96 -16.05 18.06
C GLY A 39 5.79 -16.97 17.70
N GLU A 40 5.57 -17.26 16.42
CA GLU A 40 4.53 -18.17 15.91
C GLU A 40 5.18 -19.31 15.12
N ASP A 41 4.40 -20.33 14.77
CA ASP A 41 4.90 -21.42 13.93
C ASP A 41 5.09 -20.92 12.49
N VAL A 42 6.27 -21.18 11.92
CA VAL A 42 6.58 -20.78 10.54
C VAL A 42 5.64 -21.45 9.55
N ASP A 43 5.20 -22.69 9.82
CA ASP A 43 4.29 -23.42 8.93
C ASP A 43 2.88 -22.83 8.93
N VAL A 44 2.46 -22.22 10.05
CA VAL A 44 1.16 -21.51 10.16
C VAL A 44 1.20 -20.23 9.32
N ILE A 45 2.25 -19.43 9.49
CA ILE A 45 2.40 -18.21 8.68
C ILE A 45 2.49 -18.57 7.21
N ASP A 46 3.31 -19.56 6.86
CA ASP A 46 3.54 -20.01 5.49
C ASP A 46 2.24 -20.47 4.79
N ALA A 47 1.31 -21.08 5.52
CA ALA A 47 -0.02 -21.43 5.03
C ALA A 47 -0.91 -20.19 4.81
N GLU A 48 -0.92 -19.25 5.75
CA GLU A 48 -1.67 -17.98 5.60
C GLU A 48 -1.17 -17.16 4.40
N LEU A 49 0.15 -17.13 4.15
CA LEU A 49 0.70 -16.46 2.98
C LEU A 49 0.21 -17.14 1.67
N GLU A 50 0.04 -18.46 1.65
CA GLU A 50 -0.45 -19.14 0.45
C GLU A 50 -1.96 -18.92 0.26
N GLU A 51 -2.75 -18.89 1.34
CA GLU A 51 -4.18 -18.55 1.31
C GLU A 51 -4.39 -17.13 0.73
N SER A 52 -3.67 -16.13 1.23
CA SER A 52 -3.75 -14.76 0.69
C SER A 52 -3.32 -14.69 -0.78
N ARG A 53 -2.37 -15.53 -1.22
CA ARG A 53 -1.98 -15.59 -2.63
C ARG A 53 -3.08 -16.17 -3.51
N GLU A 54 -3.76 -17.22 -3.05
CA GLU A 54 -4.89 -17.81 -3.76
C GLU A 54 -6.03 -16.78 -3.91
N GLU A 55 -6.33 -16.05 -2.83
CA GLU A 55 -7.30 -14.95 -2.82
C GLU A 55 -6.92 -13.84 -3.80
N LEU A 56 -5.66 -13.36 -3.76
CA LEU A 56 -5.15 -12.36 -4.70
C LEU A 56 -5.22 -12.81 -6.15
N THR A 57 -4.92 -14.08 -6.41
CA THR A 57 -4.98 -14.65 -7.76
C THR A 57 -6.42 -14.72 -8.26
N ALA A 58 -7.36 -15.11 -7.39
CA ALA A 58 -8.78 -15.12 -7.70
C ALA A 58 -9.35 -13.71 -7.94
N ALA A 59 -9.02 -12.76 -7.06
CA ALA A 59 -9.40 -11.35 -7.20
C ALA A 59 -8.89 -10.75 -8.50
N ARG A 60 -7.62 -11.03 -8.86
CA ARG A 60 -7.05 -10.56 -10.13
C ARG A 60 -7.71 -11.19 -11.35
N ALA A 61 -8.06 -12.48 -11.29
CA ALA A 61 -8.82 -13.14 -12.35
C ALA A 61 -10.23 -12.55 -12.52
N ALA A 62 -10.84 -12.09 -11.42
CA ALA A 62 -12.12 -11.40 -11.41
C ALA A 62 -12.04 -9.89 -11.73
N ALA A 63 -10.82 -9.33 -11.84
CA ALA A 63 -10.58 -7.88 -11.89
C ALA A 63 -11.25 -7.12 -10.74
N ASP A 64 -11.19 -7.70 -9.54
CA ASP A 64 -11.75 -7.15 -8.32
C ASP A 64 -10.67 -6.37 -7.55
N ASP A 65 -10.57 -5.06 -7.83
CA ASP A 65 -9.60 -4.17 -7.20
C ASP A 65 -9.91 -3.96 -5.70
N GLU A 66 -11.16 -4.15 -5.25
CA GLU A 66 -11.55 -4.01 -3.84
C GLU A 66 -10.99 -5.18 -3.03
N ALA A 67 -11.17 -6.41 -3.53
CA ALA A 67 -10.60 -7.60 -2.89
C ALA A 67 -9.05 -7.56 -2.84
N ILE A 68 -8.39 -7.01 -3.86
CA ILE A 68 -6.92 -6.81 -3.84
C ILE A 68 -6.52 -5.82 -2.74
N ALA A 69 -7.26 -4.71 -2.60
CA ALA A 69 -7.00 -3.70 -1.58
C ALA A 69 -7.24 -4.22 -0.16
N ASP A 70 -8.25 -5.07 0.03
CA ASP A 70 -8.54 -5.70 1.32
C ASP A 70 -7.41 -6.62 1.79
N VAL A 71 -6.87 -7.44 0.89
CA VAL A 71 -5.69 -8.28 1.21
C VAL A 71 -4.47 -7.42 1.54
N GLU A 72 -4.23 -6.33 0.79
CA GLU A 72 -3.13 -5.40 1.11
C GLU A 72 -3.29 -4.75 2.49
N GLU A 73 -4.51 -4.33 2.84
CA GLU A 73 -4.81 -3.73 4.14
C GLU A 73 -4.57 -4.70 5.30
N GLU A 74 -4.95 -5.97 5.14
CA GLU A 74 -4.71 -7.02 6.12
C GLU A 74 -3.21 -7.16 6.44
N TRP A 75 -2.39 -7.33 5.40
CA TRP A 75 -0.94 -7.44 5.53
C TRP A 75 -0.31 -6.17 6.11
N ARG A 76 -0.81 -4.99 5.75
CA ARG A 76 -0.37 -3.71 6.32
C ARG A 76 -0.60 -3.65 7.83
N ILE A 77 -1.79 -4.05 8.30
CA ILE A 77 -2.11 -4.08 9.72
C ILE A 77 -1.19 -5.06 10.44
N ARG A 78 -0.97 -6.24 9.86
CA ARG A 78 -0.13 -7.29 10.44
C ARG A 78 1.34 -6.88 10.54
N LEU A 79 1.92 -6.35 9.46
CA LEU A 79 3.28 -5.81 9.44
C LEU A 79 3.46 -4.68 10.45
N ARG A 80 2.48 -3.76 10.55
CA ARG A 80 2.52 -2.69 11.54
C ARG A 80 2.52 -3.24 12.97
N ARG A 81 1.77 -4.31 13.26
CA ARG A 81 1.77 -4.98 14.56
C ARG A 81 3.11 -5.65 14.85
N ALA A 82 3.69 -6.34 13.88
CA ALA A 82 5.00 -6.98 13.99
C ALA A 82 6.13 -5.95 14.24
N LEU A 83 6.16 -4.85 13.48
CA LEU A 83 7.13 -3.77 13.64
C LEU A 83 6.98 -3.01 14.97
N ARG A 84 5.76 -2.89 15.49
CA ARG A 84 5.54 -2.32 16.83
C ARG A 84 6.05 -3.22 17.94
N ALA A 85 5.88 -4.53 17.79
CA ALA A 85 6.37 -5.51 18.76
C ALA A 85 7.91 -5.61 18.73
N ASN A 86 8.52 -5.50 17.54
CA ASN A 86 9.96 -5.57 17.33
C ASN A 86 10.44 -4.47 16.37
N PRO A 87 10.79 -3.27 16.87
CA PRO A 87 11.24 -2.16 16.03
C PRO A 87 12.51 -2.45 15.23
N GLU A 88 13.40 -3.31 15.76
CA GLU A 88 14.63 -3.75 15.07
C GLU A 88 14.34 -4.58 13.81
N ALA A 89 13.13 -5.13 13.68
CA ALA A 89 12.69 -5.83 12.47
C ALA A 89 12.54 -4.91 11.25
N ALA A 90 12.52 -3.58 11.46
CA ALA A 90 12.35 -2.61 10.38
C ALA A 90 13.48 -2.67 9.34
N ASP A 91 14.73 -2.81 9.77
CA ASP A 91 15.87 -2.86 8.85
C ASP A 91 15.98 -4.20 8.12
N GLU A 92 15.55 -5.28 8.76
CA GLU A 92 15.45 -6.59 8.13
C GLU A 92 14.32 -6.63 7.08
N LEU A 93 13.17 -6.01 7.37
CA LEU A 93 12.10 -5.85 6.39
C LEU A 93 12.57 -5.02 5.19
N ARG A 94 13.30 -3.92 5.42
CA ARG A 94 13.87 -3.11 4.33
C ARG A 94 14.83 -3.92 3.47
N THR A 95 15.72 -4.69 4.09
CA THR A 95 16.67 -5.56 3.37
C THR A 95 15.93 -6.60 2.55
N LEU A 96 14.94 -7.26 3.13
CA LEU A 96 14.13 -8.27 2.44
C LEU A 96 13.35 -7.65 1.27
N LEU A 97 12.81 -6.44 1.42
CA LEU A 97 12.14 -5.73 0.32
C LEU A 97 13.11 -5.30 -0.79
N ASP A 98 14.33 -4.92 -0.45
CA ASP A 98 15.37 -4.55 -1.42
C ASP A 98 15.83 -5.78 -2.23
N GLU A 99 16.01 -6.93 -1.56
CA GLU A 99 16.38 -8.20 -2.20
C GLU A 99 15.28 -8.78 -3.09
N LEU A 100 14.02 -8.56 -2.73
CA LEU A 100 12.85 -9.05 -3.45
C LEU A 100 12.36 -8.06 -4.52
N SER A 101 12.83 -6.82 -4.47
CA SER A 101 12.67 -5.87 -5.55
C SER A 101 13.35 -6.47 -6.80
N PRO A 102 12.65 -6.57 -7.94
CA PRO A 102 13.27 -7.08 -9.15
C PRO A 102 14.41 -6.13 -9.52
N LEU A 103 15.66 -6.56 -9.25
CA LEU A 103 16.89 -6.04 -9.83
C LEU A 103 16.77 -6.12 -11.36
N GLY A 104 16.08 -5.14 -12.00
CA GLY A 104 15.74 -5.29 -13.41
C GLY A 104 14.85 -4.26 -14.08
N ALA A 105 14.25 -3.30 -13.39
CA ALA A 105 13.77 -2.09 -14.06
C ALA A 105 14.76 -0.97 -13.76
N ALA A 106 15.62 -0.64 -14.73
CA ALA A 106 16.42 0.58 -14.71
C ALA A 106 15.47 1.80 -14.73
N GLY A 107 14.98 2.16 -13.56
CA GLY A 107 14.21 3.35 -13.25
C GLY A 107 14.37 3.57 -11.75
N PRO A 108 14.47 4.82 -11.28
CA PRO A 108 14.59 5.08 -9.84
C PRO A 108 13.43 4.37 -9.11
N ALA A 109 13.76 3.62 -8.07
CA ALA A 109 12.76 3.14 -7.11
C ALA A 109 12.17 4.37 -6.44
N VAL A 110 11.11 4.94 -7.02
CA VAL A 110 10.45 6.11 -6.47
C VAL A 110 9.39 5.62 -5.49
N SER A 111 9.72 5.64 -4.21
CA SER A 111 8.72 5.50 -3.16
C SER A 111 7.92 6.80 -3.07
N VAL A 112 6.62 6.74 -3.35
CA VAL A 112 5.71 7.89 -3.20
C VAL A 112 4.93 7.73 -1.91
N THR A 113 5.28 8.53 -0.91
CA THR A 113 4.49 8.67 0.32
C THR A 113 3.80 10.03 0.29
N ASN A 114 2.47 10.06 0.33
CA ASN A 114 1.71 11.30 0.34
C ASN A 114 0.76 11.35 1.55
N SER A 115 0.82 12.44 2.30
CA SER A 115 0.04 12.67 3.51
C SER A 115 -0.72 13.98 3.38
N ILE A 116 -2.05 13.91 3.41
CA ILE A 116 -2.93 15.09 3.44
C ILE A 116 -3.54 15.16 4.84
N SER A 117 -3.42 16.30 5.51
CA SER A 117 -4.00 16.51 6.83
C SER A 117 -4.46 17.96 7.01
N GLY A 118 -5.73 18.14 7.42
CA GLY A 118 -6.35 19.44 7.73
C GLY A 118 -6.87 20.23 6.52
N GLY A 119 -7.96 20.98 6.71
CA GLY A 119 -8.54 21.94 5.75
C GLY A 119 -9.75 21.42 4.95
N THR A 120 -10.39 22.32 4.19
CA THR A 120 -11.45 22.00 3.21
C THR A 120 -10.89 22.14 1.81
N GLN A 121 -10.90 21.05 1.04
CA GLN A 121 -10.37 21.00 -0.32
C GLN A 121 -11.51 21.27 -1.29
N ASN A 122 -11.56 22.49 -1.82
CA ASN A 122 -12.61 22.94 -2.74
C ASN A 122 -12.33 22.55 -4.21
N GLY A 123 -11.47 21.56 -4.44
CA GLY A 123 -11.02 21.13 -5.76
C GLY A 123 -10.27 19.78 -5.73
N PRO A 124 -10.00 19.17 -6.90
CA PRO A 124 -9.45 17.82 -6.97
C PRO A 124 -7.99 17.77 -6.55
N VAL A 125 -7.64 16.77 -5.74
CA VAL A 125 -6.28 16.52 -5.26
C VAL A 125 -5.75 15.25 -5.93
N PHE A 126 -4.58 15.35 -6.56
CA PHE A 126 -3.92 14.23 -7.23
C PHE A 126 -2.60 13.90 -6.55
N GLN A 127 -2.40 12.62 -6.26
CA GLN A 127 -1.19 12.09 -5.64
C GLN A 127 -0.70 10.91 -6.48
N GLY A 128 0.59 10.86 -6.80
CA GLY A 128 1.13 9.84 -7.69
C GLY A 128 2.56 10.12 -8.15
N GLN A 129 3.19 9.11 -8.73
CA GLN A 129 4.61 9.11 -9.07
C GLN A 129 4.93 9.82 -10.40
N THR A 130 4.10 9.65 -11.42
CA THR A 130 4.34 10.23 -12.76
C THR A 130 3.01 10.52 -13.43
N PHE A 131 2.90 11.71 -14.02
CA PHE A 131 1.71 12.13 -14.74
C PHE A 131 2.10 12.71 -16.09
N SER A 132 1.36 12.32 -17.13
CA SER A 132 1.58 12.81 -18.50
C SER A 132 0.23 13.08 -19.17
N ALA A 133 0.15 14.13 -19.99
CA ALA A 133 -1.02 14.51 -20.78
C ALA A 133 -2.32 14.77 -19.97
N LEU A 134 -2.22 15.39 -18.79
CA LEU A 134 -3.39 15.74 -17.99
C LEU A 134 -4.10 16.99 -18.53
N THR A 135 -5.43 16.91 -18.68
CA THR A 135 -6.31 18.06 -18.94
C THR A 135 -7.35 18.15 -17.84
N PHE A 136 -7.44 19.30 -17.17
CA PHE A 136 -8.42 19.54 -16.11
C PHE A 136 -9.44 20.58 -16.54
N ASN A 137 -10.71 20.19 -16.58
CA ASN A 137 -11.83 21.10 -16.75
C ASN A 137 -12.44 21.33 -15.36
N SER A 138 -11.93 22.31 -14.62
CA SER A 138 -12.56 22.72 -13.36
C SER A 138 -13.90 23.37 -13.70
N GLY A 139 -14.99 22.69 -13.34
CA GLY A 139 -16.34 23.19 -13.55
C GLY A 139 -16.48 24.61 -13.01
N ARG A 140 -16.94 25.51 -13.88
CA ARG A 140 -17.48 26.85 -13.62
C ARG A 140 -18.11 26.89 -12.22
N GLY A 141 -17.55 27.69 -11.32
CA GLY A 141 -18.10 27.90 -9.98
C GLY A 141 -19.59 28.19 -10.09
N ALA A 142 -20.39 27.29 -9.54
CA ALA A 142 -21.84 27.43 -9.48
C ALA A 142 -22.19 28.69 -8.67
N ASP A 143 -23.14 29.43 -9.22
CA ASP A 143 -23.74 30.68 -8.75
C ASP A 143 -23.62 31.00 -7.26
N ALA A 144 -23.07 32.18 -6.99
CA ALA A 144 -23.26 32.85 -5.71
C ALA A 144 -24.76 33.12 -5.48
N PRO A 145 -25.33 32.81 -4.30
CA PRO A 145 -26.73 33.13 -4.05
C PRO A 145 -26.92 34.64 -4.02
N GLU A 146 -27.80 35.13 -4.91
CA GLU A 146 -28.23 36.52 -5.02
C GLU A 146 -28.85 36.99 -3.70
N GLN A 147 -28.17 37.89 -2.98
CA GLN A 147 -28.72 38.51 -1.77
C GLN A 147 -29.84 39.46 -2.18
N ARG A 148 -31.09 39.04 -1.99
CA ARG A 148 -32.23 39.95 -2.12
C ARG A 148 -32.27 40.92 -0.93
N PRO A 149 -32.35 42.24 -1.16
CA PRO A 149 -32.54 43.19 -0.07
C PRO A 149 -33.97 43.09 0.45
N GLY A 150 -34.10 42.83 1.75
CA GLY A 150 -35.37 42.88 2.47
C GLY A 150 -35.95 44.30 2.47
N THR A 151 -37.22 44.38 2.12
CA THR A 151 -38.04 45.58 2.09
C THR A 151 -38.33 46.05 3.52
N ALA A 152 -38.20 47.35 3.78
CA ALA A 152 -38.78 48.05 4.92
C ALA A 152 -39.87 48.99 4.42
#